data_AF-A0A7W5ZQA3-F1
#
_entry.id   AF-A0A7W5ZQA3-F1
#
_cell.length_a   1.000
_cell.length_b   1.000
_cell.length_c   1.000
_cell.angle_alpha   90.00
_cell.angle_beta   90.00
_cell.angle_gamma   90.00
#
_symmetry.space_group_name_H-M   'P 1'
#
loop_
_entity.id
_entity.type
_entity.pdbx_description
1 polymer ?
#
loop_
_entity_poly.entity_id
_entity_poly.type
_entity_poly.pdbx_seq_one_letter_code
_entity_poly.pdbx_strand_id
1 'polypeptide(L)' 'MTKAYFWRNHAQQEIDYIEERGGQMYAYEFKWNPKAKNKFPNSFVEAYQPVEKQLISPGDFEDFLR' A
#
# COMPACT_ATOMS: atom_id res chain seq x y z
N MET A 1 -15.63 -10.27 4.01
CA MET A 1 -15.84 -8.88 3.54
C MET A 1 -14.49 -8.20 3.55
N THR A 2 -14.18 -7.48 2.49
CA THR A 2 -12.97 -6.66 2.39
C THR A 2 -13.39 -5.21 2.43
N LYS A 3 -12.66 -4.37 3.18
CA LYS A 3 -12.88 -2.93 3.19
C LYS A 3 -11.68 -2.25 2.54
N ALA A 4 -11.97 -1.28 1.67
CA ALA A 4 -10.95 -0.52 0.96
C ALA A 4 -10.83 0.89 1.55
N TYR A 5 -9.60 1.38 1.66
CA TYR A 5 -9.29 2.68 2.24
C TYR A 5 -8.23 3.41 1.43
N PHE A 6 -8.28 4.75 1.53
CA PHE A 6 -7.20 5.65 1.17
C PHE A 6 -6.63 6.26 2.44
N TRP A 7 -5.33 6.50 2.50
CA TRP A 7 -4.69 7.03 3.70
C TRP A 7 -3.85 8.26 3.39
N ARG A 8 -4.04 9.29 4.21
CA ARG A 8 -3.22 10.50 4.26
C ARG A 8 -3.13 10.98 5.70
N ASN A 9 -2.00 11.56 6.10
CA ASN A 9 -1.83 12.17 7.42
C ASN A 9 -1.57 13.68 7.37
N HIS A 10 -1.54 14.33 8.55
CA HIS A 10 -1.26 15.76 8.68
C HIS A 10 0.14 16.18 8.22
N ALA A 11 1.09 15.24 8.15
CA ALA A 11 2.43 15.45 7.59
C ALA A 11 2.46 15.27 6.06
N GLN A 12 1.30 15.20 5.40
CA GLN A 12 1.15 15.03 3.96
C GLN A 12 1.78 13.73 3.41
N GLN A 13 1.91 12.71 4.26
CA GLN A 13 2.27 11.36 3.82
C GLN A 13 1.03 10.63 3.35
N GLU A 14 1.18 9.77 2.36
CA GLU A 14 0.08 9.09 1.67
C GLU A 14 0.38 7.62 1.44
N ILE A 15 -0.69 6.84 1.30
CA ILE A 15 -0.69 5.50 0.71
C ILE A 15 -1.85 5.42 -0.27
N ASP A 16 -1.54 5.03 -1.51
CA ASP A 16 -2.49 5.02 -2.62
C ASP A 16 -3.68 4.10 -2.36
N TYR A 17 -3.48 2.92 -1.76
CA TYR A 17 -4.56 1.97 -1.55
C TYR A 17 -4.28 1.02 -0.39
N ILE A 18 -5.30 0.77 0.43
CA ILE A 18 -5.24 -0.16 1.56
C ILE A 18 -6.45 -1.07 1.54
N GLU A 19 -6.23 -2.34 1.86
CA GLU A 19 -7.30 -3.30 2.11
C GLU A 19 -7.25 -3.85 3.53
N GLU A 20 -8.40 -3.87 4.19
CA GLU A 20 -8.63 -4.61 5.43
C GLU A 20 -9.34 -5.91 5.10
N ARG A 21 -8.66 -7.04 5.32
CA ARG A 21 -9.19 -8.39 5.11
C ARG A 21 -9.13 -9.12 6.46
N GLY A 22 -10.28 -9.38 7.06
CA GLY A 22 -10.34 -10.11 8.34
C GLY A 22 -9.59 -9.42 9.50
N GLY A 23 -9.52 -8.08 9.50
CA GLY A 23 -8.77 -7.29 10.49
C GLY A 23 -7.27 -7.15 10.21
N GLN A 24 -6.78 -7.75 9.12
CA GLN A 24 -5.40 -7.59 8.66
C GLN A 24 -5.33 -6.50 7.60
N MET A 25 -4.26 -5.68 7.67
CA MET A 25 -4.03 -4.57 6.76
C MET A 25 -3.04 -4.93 5.66
N TYR A 26 -3.37 -4.57 4.43
CA TYR A 26 -2.54 -4.73 3.25
C TYR A 26 -2.42 -3.37 2.58
N ALA A 27 -1.20 -2.95 2.24
CA ALA A 27 -0.95 -1.62 1.69
C ALA A 27 -0.26 -1.69 0.32
N TYR A 28 -0.74 -0.86 -0.59
CA TYR A 28 -0.36 -0.88 -1.99
C TYR A 28 -0.04 0.53 -2.47
N GLU A 29 1.03 0.63 -3.26
CA GLU A 29 1.53 1.86 -3.85
C GLU A 29 1.71 1.64 -5.35
N PHE A 30 1.16 2.51 -6.19
CA PHE A 30 1.24 2.38 -7.64
C PHE A 30 2.32 3.30 -8.20
N LYS A 31 3.15 2.77 -9.09
CA LYS A 31 4.20 3.54 -9.77
C LYS A 31 4.31 3.13 -11.22
N TRP A 32 4.47 4.12 -12.10
CA TRP A 32 4.69 3.85 -13.52
C TRP A 32 6.11 3.34 -13.81
N ASN A 33 7.11 3.84 -13.08
CA ASN A 33 8.49 3.42 -13.23
C ASN A 33 8.77 2.19 -12.32
N PRO A 34 9.04 1.00 -12.87
CA PRO A 34 9.32 -0.20 -12.09
C PRO A 34 10.62 -0.12 -11.27
N LYS A 35 11.52 0.80 -11.62
CA LYS A 35 12.77 1.04 -10.86
C LYS A 35 12.58 2.07 -9.74
N ALA A 36 11.40 2.68 -9.61
CA ALA A 36 11.14 3.65 -8.56
C ALA A 36 11.16 2.93 -7.21
N LYS A 37 12.06 3.35 -6.32
CA LYS A 37 12.06 2.89 -4.94
C LYS A 37 11.18 3.84 -4.15
N ASN A 38 9.98 3.41 -3.78
CA ASN A 38 9.22 4.13 -2.76
C ASN A 38 9.40 3.45 -1.40
N LYS A 39 9.55 4.25 -0.36
CA LYS A 39 9.47 3.75 1.02
C LYS A 39 8.07 4.05 1.52
N PHE A 40 7.35 3.02 1.92
CA PHE A 40 6.11 3.20 2.67
C PHE A 40 6.38 4.09 3.89
N PRO A 41 5.49 5.04 4.22
CA PRO A 41 5.66 5.92 5.37
C PRO A 41 5.88 5.11 6.65
N ASN A 42 6.99 5.34 7.36
CA ASN A 42 7.26 4.64 8.63
C ASN A 42 6.12 4.83 9.64
N SER A 43 5.51 6.02 9.66
CA SER A 43 4.34 6.34 10.47
C SER A 43 3.17 5.40 10.23
N PHE A 44 2.95 4.97 8.99
CA PHE A 44 1.94 3.96 8.68
C PHE A 44 2.38 2.56 9.11
N VAL A 45 3.61 2.18 8.79
CA VAL A 45 4.14 0.84 9.10
C VAL A 45 4.12 0.57 10.60
N GLU A 46 4.51 1.55 11.41
CA GLU A 46 4.55 1.45 12.86
C GLU A 46 3.15 1.43 13.49
N ALA A 47 2.23 2.26 12.99
CA ALA A 47 0.89 2.39 13.56
C ALA A 47 -0.05 1.22 13.19
N TYR A 48 0.01 0.75 11.95
CA TYR A 48 -0.96 -0.23 11.42
C TYR A 48 -0.38 -1.62 11.21
N GLN A 49 0.96 -1.76 11.26
CA GLN A 49 1.67 -3.05 11.13
C GLN A 49 1.11 -3.92 9.99
N PRO A 50 1.10 -3.40 8.74
CA PRO A 50 0.51 -4.11 7.63
C PRO A 50 1.19 -5.46 7.42
N VAL A 51 0.39 -6.49 7.15
CA VAL A 51 0.87 -7.85 6.86
C VAL A 51 1.70 -7.83 5.57
N GLU A 52 1.28 -7.02 4.61
CA GLU A 52 1.93 -6.91 3.32
C GLU A 52 1.99 -5.45 2.85
N LYS A 53 3.08 -5.14 2.14
CA LYS A 53 3.33 -3.85 1.51
C LYS A 53 3.90 -4.12 0.13
N GLN A 54 3.18 -3.73 -0.92
CA GLN A 54 3.59 -4.02 -2.28
C GLN A 54 3.63 -2.75 -3.13
N LEU A 55 4.73 -2.58 -3.86
CA LEU A 55 4.84 -1.59 -4.91
C LEU A 55 4.37 -2.24 -6.21
N ILE A 56 3.36 -1.68 -6.84
CA ILE A 56 2.78 -2.21 -8.07
C ILE A 56 3.19 -1.31 -9.21
N SER A 57 3.73 -1.95 -10.25
CA SER A 57 4.10 -1.29 -11.50
C SER A 57 3.39 -1.94 -12.68
N PRO A 58 3.33 -1.29 -13.86
CA PRO A 58 2.82 -1.94 -15.07
C PRO A 58 3.52 -3.26 -15.42
N GLY A 59 4.75 -3.49 -14.94
CA GLY A 59 5.48 -4.74 -15.16
C GLY A 59 5.02 -5.90 -14.26
N ASP A 60 4.45 -5.59 -13.10
CA ASP A 60 4.17 -6.57 -12.04
C ASP A 60 2.69 -6.51 -11.57
N PHE A 61 1.82 -5.82 -12.32
CA PHE A 61 0.41 -5.65 -11.95
C PHE A 61 -0.38 -6.96 -11.99
N GLU A 62 0.05 -7.92 -12.82
CA GLU A 62 -0.60 -9.23 -12.89
C GLU A 62 -0.48 -9.99 -11.57
N ASP A 63 0.64 -9.84 -10.86
CA ASP A 63 0.84 -10.46 -9.55
C ASP A 63 -0.06 -9.84 -8.48
N PHE A 64 -0.50 -8.60 -8.68
CA PHE A 64 -1.49 -7.96 -7.81
C PHE A 64 -2.93 -8.46 -8.06
N LEU A 65 -3.26 -8.89 -9.28
CA LEU A 65 -4.62 -9.33 -9.65
C LEU A 65 -4.89 -10.81 -9.33
N ARG A 66 -3.88 -11.59 -8.95
CA ARG A 66 -3.97 -13.03 -8.68
C ARG A 66 -4.39 -13.35 -7.25
#